data_AF-A0AA97DZ84-F1
#
_entry.id   AF-A0AA97DZ84-F1
#
_cell.length_a   1.000
_cell.length_b   1.000
_cell.length_c   1.000
_cell.angle_alpha   90.00
_cell.angle_beta   90.00
_cell.angle_gamma   90.00
#
_symmetry.space_group_name_H-M   'P 1'
#
loop_
_entity.id
_entity.type
_entity.pdbx_description
1 polymer ?
#
loop_
_entity_poly.entity_id
_entity_poly.type
_entity_poly.pdbx_seq_one_letter_code
_entity_poly.pdbx_strand_id
1 'polypeptide(L)'
;MIRPKIVSAFLPSDRVITFTQYLNLAPKSQGRTRIINLCKSSKYLSDGYYCSLLAESRGHHVMPSVRVLNDISKKALYEMQVAQLLPALAQKLGTPEAPTELSFHCVFGKSTQPEMKEFARKMFEAFACPVLEVKLKFRKT
;
A
#
# COMPACT_ATOMS: atom_id res chain seq x y z
N MET A 1 11.19 10.92 8.72
CA MET A 1 12.47 10.18 8.64
C MET A 1 12.37 8.94 9.53
N ILE A 2 11.89 7.81 9.00
CA ILE A 2 11.68 6.57 9.79
C ILE A 2 12.93 5.70 9.65
N ARG A 3 13.58 5.42 10.79
CA ARG A 3 14.82 4.65 10.89
C ARG A 3 14.62 3.20 10.38
N PRO A 4 15.62 2.58 9.73
CA PRO A 4 15.51 1.27 9.09
C PRO A 4 15.47 0.06 10.05
N LYS A 5 15.17 0.24 11.34
CA LYS A 5 15.35 -0.78 12.39
C LYS A 5 14.11 -1.64 12.71
N ILE A 6 12.99 -1.48 12.03
CA ILE A 6 11.77 -2.24 12.37
C ILE A 6 11.75 -3.63 11.70
N VAL A 7 12.53 -3.87 10.65
CA VAL A 7 12.51 -5.16 9.93
C VAL A 7 13.35 -6.25 10.62
N SER A 8 14.21 -5.91 11.59
CA SER A 8 15.00 -6.92 12.32
C SER A 8 14.26 -7.58 13.50
N ALA A 9 13.00 -7.19 13.76
CA ALA A 9 12.20 -7.71 14.87
C ALA A 9 11.08 -8.66 14.41
N PHE A 10 11.04 -9.04 13.13
CA PHE A 10 10.19 -10.14 12.71
C PHE A 10 10.85 -11.45 13.15
N LEU A 11 10.11 -12.26 13.92
CA LEU A 11 10.51 -13.65 14.19
C LEU A 11 10.99 -14.28 12.88
N PRO A 12 12.11 -15.02 12.87
CA PRO A 12 12.50 -15.81 11.70
C PRO A 12 11.39 -16.82 11.45
N SER A 13 10.48 -16.44 10.56
CA SER A 13 9.39 -17.26 10.06
C SER A 13 9.82 -17.67 8.67
N ASP A 14 9.70 -18.96 8.34
CA ASP A 14 10.04 -19.50 7.02
C ASP A 14 9.27 -18.84 5.86
N ARG A 15 8.27 -17.99 6.18
CA ARG A 15 7.40 -17.29 5.25
C ARG A 15 7.81 -15.84 4.99
N VAL A 16 8.85 -15.32 5.66
CA VAL A 16 9.38 -13.98 5.44
C VAL A 16 10.77 -14.10 4.83
N ILE A 17 10.91 -13.65 3.59
CA ILE A 17 12.16 -13.66 2.84
C ILE A 17 12.45 -12.29 2.28
N THR A 18 13.73 -11.99 2.07
CA THR A 18 14.16 -10.77 1.40
C THR A 18 13.87 -10.84 -0.10
N PHE A 19 13.85 -9.69 -0.77
CA PHE A 19 13.72 -9.66 -2.23
C PHE A 19 14.84 -10.43 -2.92
N THR A 20 16.10 -10.32 -2.45
CA THR A 20 17.24 -11.07 -3.00
C THR A 20 17.08 -12.58 -2.84
N GLN A 21 16.58 -13.05 -1.69
CA GLN A 21 16.28 -14.47 -1.49
C GLN A 21 15.17 -14.93 -2.44
N TYR A 22 14.12 -14.12 -2.61
CA TYR A 22 13.04 -14.42 -3.53
C TYR A 22 13.49 -14.44 -5.00
N LEU A 23 14.41 -13.55 -5.39
CA LEU A 23 15.00 -13.51 -6.73
C LEU A 23 15.69 -14.84 -7.06
N ASN A 24 16.52 -15.33 -6.13
CA ASN A 24 17.28 -16.57 -6.26
C ASN A 24 16.45 -17.85 -6.02
N LEU A 25 15.18 -17.72 -5.61
CA LEU A 25 14.32 -18.87 -5.40
C LEU A 25 14.03 -19.56 -6.73
N ALA A 26 14.35 -20.86 -6.82
CA ALA A 26 13.97 -21.66 -7.96
C ALA A 26 12.43 -21.66 -8.11
N PRO A 27 11.89 -21.49 -9.34
CA PRO A 27 10.45 -21.54 -9.57
C PRO A 27 9.94 -22.93 -9.18
N LYS A 28 9.18 -23.02 -8.09
CA LYS A 28 8.49 -24.26 -7.68
C LYS A 28 7.17 -24.35 -8.45
N SER A 29 6.96 -25.43 -9.20
CA SER A 29 5.73 -25.63 -10.00
C SER A 29 4.49 -26.03 -9.19
N GLN A 30 4.56 -26.00 -7.86
CA GLN A 30 3.60 -26.66 -6.98
C GLN A 30 2.81 -25.62 -6.17
N GLY A 31 1.59 -25.33 -6.61
CA GLY A 31 0.55 -24.66 -5.82
C GLY A 31 0.35 -23.17 -6.07
N ARG A 32 -0.81 -22.66 -5.61
CA ARG A 32 -1.18 -21.24 -5.68
C ARG A 32 -0.41 -20.43 -4.63
N THR A 33 0.79 -19.96 -4.97
CA THR A 33 1.61 -19.10 -4.10
C THR A 33 1.02 -17.70 -4.00
N ARG A 34 0.84 -17.19 -2.77
CA ARG A 34 0.48 -15.79 -2.51
C ARG A 34 1.68 -15.05 -1.94
N ILE A 35 1.96 -13.86 -2.46
CA ILE A 35 3.06 -13.00 -2.02
C ILE A 35 2.46 -11.69 -1.47
N ILE A 36 2.84 -11.31 -0.27
CA ILE A 36 2.58 -9.98 0.26
C ILE A 36 3.89 -9.22 0.19
N ASN A 37 3.97 -8.29 -0.75
CA ASN A 37 5.15 -7.49 -0.96
C ASN A 37 5.14 -6.32 0.04
N LEU A 38 6.09 -6.38 0.98
CA LEU A 38 6.33 -5.36 2.00
C LEU A 38 7.66 -4.64 1.80
N CYS A 39 8.19 -4.63 0.56
CA CYS A 39 9.40 -3.91 0.24
C CYS A 39 9.24 -2.41 0.56
N LYS A 40 10.30 -1.81 1.10
CA LYS A 40 10.28 -0.42 1.60
C LYS A 40 9.98 0.61 0.51
N SER A 41 10.43 0.34 -0.72
CA SER A 41 10.17 1.20 -1.87
C SER A 41 9.27 0.48 -2.84
N SER A 42 8.24 1.19 -3.29
CA SER A 42 7.27 0.77 -4.29
C SER A 42 7.33 1.64 -5.55
N LYS A 43 8.38 2.47 -5.67
CA LYS A 43 8.61 3.34 -6.83
C LYS A 43 8.95 2.51 -8.07
N TYR A 44 8.73 3.08 -9.25
CA TYR A 44 9.18 2.48 -10.50
C TYR A 44 10.68 2.11 -10.44
N LEU A 45 11.03 0.93 -10.95
CA LEU A 45 12.38 0.33 -10.91
C LEU A 45 12.98 0.09 -9.52
N SER A 46 12.19 0.17 -8.45
CA SER A 46 12.64 -0.25 -7.12
C SER A 46 12.45 -1.74 -6.88
N ASP A 47 13.09 -2.27 -5.84
CA ASP A 47 12.94 -3.67 -5.41
C ASP A 47 11.48 -4.11 -5.26
N GLY A 48 10.60 -3.25 -4.72
CA GLY A 48 9.19 -3.59 -4.57
C GLY A 48 8.46 -3.67 -5.92
N TYR A 49 8.83 -2.84 -6.88
CA TYR A 49 8.28 -2.91 -8.23
C TYR A 49 8.71 -4.21 -8.92
N TYR A 50 10.01 -4.54 -8.84
CA TYR A 50 10.54 -5.78 -9.41
C TYR A 50 10.05 -7.04 -8.70
N CYS A 51 9.85 -7.00 -7.38
CA CYS A 51 9.27 -8.11 -6.62
C CYS A 51 7.88 -8.48 -7.15
N SER A 52 7.04 -7.47 -7.40
CA SER A 52 5.68 -7.67 -7.92
C SER A 52 5.70 -8.18 -9.37
N LEU A 53 6.56 -7.61 -10.22
CA LEU A 53 6.75 -8.08 -11.60
C LEU A 53 7.21 -9.54 -11.67
N LEU A 54 8.22 -9.89 -10.87
CA LEU A 54 8.78 -11.24 -10.82
C LEU A 54 7.77 -12.24 -10.25
N ALA A 55 6.93 -11.82 -9.30
CA ALA A 55 5.86 -12.66 -8.79
C ALA A 55 4.79 -12.91 -9.85
N GLU A 56 4.35 -11.88 -10.58
CA GLU A 56 3.39 -12.04 -11.68
C GLU A 56 3.94 -12.92 -12.81
N SER A 57 5.21 -12.75 -13.20
CA SER A 57 5.83 -13.58 -14.25
C SER A 57 5.97 -15.06 -13.85
N ARG A 58 6.07 -15.34 -12.55
CA ARG A 58 6.05 -16.69 -11.98
C ARG A 58 4.63 -17.25 -11.76
N GLY A 59 3.58 -16.51 -12.12
CA GLY A 59 2.20 -16.89 -11.86
C GLY A 59 1.79 -16.85 -10.39
N HIS A 60 2.57 -16.18 -9.53
CA HIS A 60 2.24 -16.00 -8.12
C HIS A 60 1.23 -14.87 -7.95
N HIS A 61 0.33 -15.01 -6.98
CA HIS A 61 -0.64 -13.98 -6.66
C HIS A 61 -0.04 -12.97 -5.67
N VAL A 62 0.46 -11.85 -6.19
CA VAL A 62 1.13 -10.81 -5.40
C VAL A 62 0.20 -9.65 -5.03
N MET A 63 0.40 -9.12 -3.83
CA MET A 63 -0.24 -7.91 -3.33
C MET A 63 0.83 -6.95 -2.77
N PRO A 64 0.93 -5.70 -3.24
CA PRO A 64 0.21 -5.13 -4.39
C PRO A 64 0.68 -5.73 -5.72
N SER A 65 -0.20 -5.72 -6.73
CA SER A 65 0.16 -6.04 -8.11
C SER A 65 0.94 -4.90 -8.76
N VAL A 66 1.62 -5.17 -9.88
CA VAL A 66 2.34 -4.14 -10.64
C VAL A 66 1.39 -3.06 -11.13
N ARG A 67 0.17 -3.45 -11.50
CA ARG A 67 -0.91 -2.52 -11.86
C ARG A 67 -1.22 -1.57 -10.70
N VAL A 68 -1.46 -2.10 -9.49
CA VAL A 68 -1.75 -1.27 -8.31
C VAL A 68 -0.59 -0.33 -7.99
N LEU A 69 0.66 -0.79 -8.10
CA LEU A 69 1.84 0.07 -7.94
C LEU A 69 1.86 1.22 -8.96
N ASN A 70 1.54 0.94 -10.22
CA ASN A 70 1.48 1.95 -11.26
C ASN A 70 0.35 2.97 -11.02
N ASP A 71 -0.83 2.49 -10.60
CA ASP A 71 -1.99 3.33 -10.32
C ASP A 71 -1.70 4.31 -9.15
N ILE A 72 -1.05 3.85 -8.08
CA ILE A 72 -0.66 4.69 -6.94
C ILE A 72 0.49 5.64 -7.29
N SER A 73 1.40 5.24 -8.18
CA SER A 73 2.57 6.05 -8.54
C SER A 73 2.24 7.32 -9.32
N LYS A 74 1.08 7.36 -9.99
CA LYS A 74 0.67 8.46 -10.86
C LYS A 74 -0.48 9.24 -10.23
N LYS A 75 -0.23 10.52 -9.96
CA LYS A 75 -1.20 11.44 -9.33
C LYS A 75 -2.58 11.41 -9.97
N ALA A 76 -2.63 11.59 -11.30
CA ALA A 76 -3.88 11.61 -12.04
C ALA A 76 -4.69 10.30 -11.90
N LEU A 77 -4.03 9.14 -11.75
CA LEU A 77 -4.71 7.85 -11.67
C LEU A 77 -5.30 7.61 -10.28
N TYR A 78 -4.54 7.87 -9.21
CA TYR A 78 -5.09 7.67 -7.88
C TYR A 78 -6.13 8.75 -7.54
N GLU A 79 -5.95 10.01 -7.98
CA GLU A 79 -6.92 11.07 -7.69
C GLU A 79 -8.30 10.73 -8.25
N MET A 80 -8.38 10.15 -9.45
CA MET A 80 -9.64 9.71 -10.05
C MET A 80 -10.35 8.66 -9.18
N GLN A 81 -9.63 7.66 -8.66
CA GLN A 81 -10.22 6.60 -7.84
C GLN A 81 -10.62 7.09 -6.44
N VAL A 82 -9.87 8.05 -5.90
CA VAL A 82 -10.09 8.62 -4.56
C VAL A 82 -11.12 9.75 -4.56
N ALA A 83 -11.33 10.45 -5.68
CA ALA A 83 -12.23 11.60 -5.78
C ALA A 83 -13.64 11.31 -5.27
N GLN A 84 -14.19 10.14 -5.57
CA GLN A 84 -15.50 9.69 -5.08
C GLN A 84 -15.54 9.42 -3.55
N LEU A 85 -14.39 9.22 -2.91
CA LEU A 85 -14.26 8.93 -1.48
C LEU A 85 -14.15 10.20 -0.64
N LEU A 86 -13.63 11.29 -1.22
CA LEU A 86 -13.35 12.54 -0.51
C LEU A 86 -14.59 13.24 0.05
N PRO A 87 -15.75 13.34 -0.66
CA PRO A 87 -16.92 14.04 -0.12
C PRO A 87 -17.46 13.42 1.17
N ALA A 88 -17.58 12.09 1.21
CA ALA A 88 -18.04 11.38 2.39
C ALA A 88 -17.06 11.51 3.57
N LEU A 89 -15.76 11.55 3.27
CA LEU A 89 -14.74 11.79 4.30
C LEU A 89 -14.78 13.23 4.82
N ALA A 90 -14.90 14.22 3.93
CA ALA A 90 -15.00 15.63 4.30
C ALA A 90 -16.23 15.91 5.18
N GLN A 91 -17.38 15.28 4.87
CA GLN A 91 -18.58 15.40 5.70
C GLN A 91 -18.36 14.87 7.12
N LYS A 92 -17.59 13.77 7.28
CA LYS A 92 -17.29 13.19 8.60
C LYS A 92 -16.29 14.02 9.40
N LEU A 93 -15.26 14.53 8.74
CA LEU A 93 -14.20 15.32 9.40
C LEU A 93 -14.64 16.76 9.70
N GLY A 94 -15.67 17.24 9.01
CA GLY A 94 -16.04 18.64 9.01
C GLY A 94 -15.03 19.50 8.25
N THR A 95 -15.32 20.79 8.20
CA THR A 95 -14.42 21.78 7.61
C THR A 95 -13.59 22.41 8.73
N PRO A 96 -12.26 22.23 8.74
CA PRO A 96 -11.43 22.87 9.75
C PRO A 96 -11.38 24.39 9.54
N GLU A 97 -11.30 25.15 10.63
CA GLU A 97 -11.25 26.63 10.60
C GLU A 97 -9.97 27.17 9.92
N ALA A 98 -8.89 26.39 9.96
CA ALA A 98 -7.60 26.68 9.34
C ALA A 98 -7.12 25.53 8.44
N PRO A 99 -6.31 25.82 7.40
CA PRO A 99 -5.68 24.78 6.59
C PRO A 99 -4.93 23.79 7.48
N THR A 100 -5.32 22.52 7.38
CA THR A 100 -4.78 21.44 8.22
C THR A 100 -4.29 20.30 7.33
N GLU A 101 -3.17 19.69 7.70
CA GLU A 101 -2.70 18.43 7.12
C GLU A 101 -2.97 17.29 8.10
N LEU A 102 -3.62 16.23 7.63
CA LEU A 102 -3.86 15.03 8.39
C LEU A 102 -3.12 13.87 7.75
N SER A 103 -2.39 13.09 8.55
CA SER A 103 -1.75 11.86 8.10
C SER A 103 -2.22 10.67 8.93
N PHE A 104 -2.41 9.54 8.26
CA PHE A 104 -2.75 8.29 8.91
C PHE A 104 -2.26 7.10 8.09
N HIS A 105 -2.13 5.95 8.75
CA HIS A 105 -1.77 4.70 8.11
C HIS A 105 -3.02 3.84 7.89
N CYS A 106 -3.10 3.25 6.71
CA CYS A 106 -4.00 2.15 6.38
C CYS A 106 -3.20 0.86 6.34
N VAL A 107 -3.60 -0.13 7.12
CA VAL A 107 -2.97 -1.46 7.15
C VAL A 107 -4.04 -2.49 6.85
N PHE A 108 -3.97 -3.12 5.68
CA PHE A 108 -4.98 -4.06 5.15
C PHE A 108 -6.40 -3.51 5.26
N GLY A 109 -6.60 -2.25 4.87
CA GLY A 109 -7.89 -1.57 4.92
C GLY A 109 -8.38 -1.18 6.32
N LYS A 110 -7.53 -1.31 7.35
CA LYS A 110 -7.83 -0.88 8.72
C LYS A 110 -7.07 0.38 9.07
N SER A 111 -7.68 1.22 9.90
CA SER A 111 -7.03 2.37 10.53
C SER A 111 -7.29 2.34 12.04
N THR A 112 -6.34 2.87 12.81
CA THR A 112 -6.50 3.06 14.27
C THR A 112 -7.44 4.22 14.59
N GLN A 113 -7.59 5.18 13.67
CA GLN A 113 -8.49 6.32 13.84
C GLN A 113 -9.93 5.90 13.48
N PRO A 114 -10.91 6.02 14.40
CA PRO A 114 -12.29 5.59 14.14
C PRO A 114 -12.92 6.25 12.91
N GLU A 115 -12.67 7.54 12.73
CA GLU A 115 -13.21 8.34 11.62
C GLU A 115 -12.67 7.89 10.25
N MET A 116 -11.45 7.34 10.22
CA MET A 116 -10.79 6.86 9.01
C MET A 116 -11.13 5.42 8.65
N LYS A 117 -11.85 4.66 9.49
CA LYS A 117 -12.08 3.22 9.27
C LYS A 117 -12.75 2.92 7.93
N GLU A 118 -13.80 3.66 7.60
CA GLU A 118 -14.52 3.44 6.34
C GLU A 118 -13.67 3.84 5.13
N PHE A 119 -12.95 4.97 5.24
CA PHE A 119 -12.08 5.44 4.18
C PHE A 119 -10.91 4.48 3.94
N ALA A 120 -10.28 3.98 5.00
CA ALA A 120 -9.23 2.97 4.92
C ALA A 120 -9.71 1.69 4.23
N ARG A 121 -10.92 1.21 4.54
CA ARG A 121 -11.53 0.05 3.88
C ARG A 121 -11.70 0.30 2.38
N LYS A 122 -12.33 1.42 2.00
CA LYS A 122 -12.55 1.79 0.59
C LYS A 122 -11.24 2.01 -0.16
N MET A 123 -10.22 2.57 0.49
CA MET A 123 -8.88 2.69 -0.09
C MET A 123 -8.26 1.32 -0.40
N PHE A 124 -8.44 0.33 0.48
CA PHE A 124 -7.93 -1.02 0.24
C PHE A 124 -8.72 -1.77 -0.84
N GLU A 125 -10.02 -1.49 -0.98
CA GLU A 125 -10.86 -2.02 -2.07
C GLU A 125 -10.47 -1.44 -3.43
N ALA A 126 -10.18 -0.14 -3.49
CA ALA A 126 -9.68 0.52 -4.69
C ALA A 126 -8.24 0.11 -5.03
N PHE A 127 -7.39 0.07 -4.00
CA PHE A 127 -5.98 -0.25 -4.10
C PHE A 127 -5.67 -1.41 -3.16
N ALA A 128 -5.56 -2.62 -3.72
CA ALA A 128 -5.14 -3.81 -2.99
C ALA A 128 -3.65 -3.71 -2.57
N CYS A 129 -3.35 -2.80 -1.65
CA CYS A 129 -2.03 -2.48 -1.13
C CYS A 129 -2.03 -2.68 0.39
N PRO A 130 -1.12 -3.50 0.93
CA PRO A 130 -1.19 -3.94 2.33
C PRO A 130 -0.95 -2.80 3.32
N VAL A 131 -0.13 -1.81 2.95
CA VAL A 131 0.18 -0.66 3.81
C VAL A 131 0.21 0.60 2.96
N LEU A 132 -0.55 1.62 3.38
CA LEU A 132 -0.56 2.94 2.77
C LEU A 132 -0.42 4.01 3.85
N GLU A 133 0.45 5.00 3.62
CA GLU A 133 0.42 6.27 4.35
C GLU A 133 -0.42 7.25 3.51
N VAL A 134 -1.52 7.74 4.09
CA VAL A 134 -2.41 8.71 3.44
C VAL A 134 -2.15 10.07 4.07
N LYS A 135 -1.95 11.08 3.22
CA LYS A 135 -1.83 12.48 3.62
C LYS A 135 -2.94 13.29 2.96
N LEU A 136 -3.80 13.86 3.79
CA LEU A 136 -4.90 14.72 3.39
C LEU A 136 -4.50 16.16 3.67
N LYS A 137 -4.80 17.05 2.72
CA LYS A 137 -4.63 18.50 2.89
C LYS A 137 -5.97 19.16 2.67
N PHE A 138 -6.46 19.86 3.68
CA PHE A 138 -7.63 20.71 3.53
C PHE A 138 -7.18 22.02 2.87
N ARG A 139 -7.76 22.33 1.70
CA ARG A 139 -7.59 23.63 1.06
C ARG A 139 -8.83 24.47 1.31
N LYS A 140 -8.62 25.68 1.83
CA LYS A 140 -9.67 26.70 1.86
C LYS A 140 -9.99 27.03 0.40
N THR A 141 -11.24 26.84 0.02
CA THR A 141 -11.75 27.26 -1.29
C THR A 141 -12.13 28.73 -1.20
#